data_AF-A0A846I297-F1
#
_entry.id   AF-A0A846I297-F1
#
_cell.length_a   1.000
_cell.length_b   1.000
_cell.length_c   1.000
_cell.angle_alpha   90.00
_cell.angle_beta   90.00
_cell.angle_gamma   90.00
#
_symmetry.space_group_name_H-M   'P 1'
#
loop_
_entity.id
_entity.type
_entity.pdbx_description
1 polymer ?
#
loop_
_entity_poly.entity_id
_entity_poly.type
_entity_poly.pdbx_seq_one_letter_code
_entity_poly.pdbx_strand_id
1 'polypeptide(L)'
;MKSNKGLLSKIYATLVYVFLYLPIFVLVVFSFNKSKLNATFTGFTLDWYKNLINNVQILEALKNSLIIAFISTFFAVIIGTLAAIGMYRYKFKGKRAMEGLLYIPVVIPEIVMGISMLAFFSSLNLPAGLITLILAHITFCISYVIIVVRARLDGFDAALEEAAQDLGATPWQTLTKVTLPVISPGIISGALLAFTLSLDDVIISFFAAGPDSNTLPLKIFSMVKFGVTPEINALSTVMMVFTLSMVVIAEGIRRNMLKNKKVKKILSFIVILLMVTGIGFTIFGNTAKTEKQVLNIFNWSEFLPQSVIEQFEKEYNVKVNYSTFSSNEEMLAKLMGGNVPYDLVVTSDYAIEIMTKQKLIQPIDKNNVPNLSNIDKNVLDLAFDPKNTYSLPYMWGGNNIVIDKTKITKKITSFNDLWDSQFKNSMVILDDPRVMIGLALQKNGYSINTKNPKELQKAKEDLIKLMPNVKAFDSESPKTLLINGESSIGYVWGTEAYLAKLENPNLEVVLTKEGVIPQYDNFVIPKKAKNKKLAEEFINFIYKPEVSAQVSEEFPYANPNKAAYPLMDKNKLNDIAVYPPREAIEGNELIQDVGETTKLYDDIWIEIKNSKK
;
A
#
# COMPACT_ATOMS: atom_id res chain seq x y z
N MET A 1 -4.89 6.15 -54.99
CA MET A 1 -4.43 6.68 -53.68
C MET A 1 -5.09 5.96 -52.48
N LYS A 2 -5.05 4.62 -52.42
CA LYS A 2 -5.47 3.82 -51.25
C LYS A 2 -4.24 3.07 -50.74
N SER A 3 -3.47 3.61 -49.78
CA SER A 3 -2.49 2.77 -49.03
C SER A 3 -1.88 3.42 -47.78
N ASN A 4 -1.65 4.74 -47.71
CA ASN A 4 -0.86 5.30 -46.59
C ASN A 4 -1.61 5.44 -45.25
N LYS A 5 -2.95 5.48 -45.22
CA LYS A 5 -3.71 5.59 -43.95
C LYS A 5 -3.60 4.33 -43.08
N GLY A 6 -3.49 3.14 -43.69
CA GLY A 6 -3.34 1.89 -42.97
C GLY A 6 -1.94 1.70 -42.36
N LEU A 7 -0.90 2.17 -43.05
CA LEU A 7 0.47 2.12 -42.55
C LEU A 7 0.68 3.11 -41.39
N LEU A 8 0.22 4.36 -41.55
CA LEU A 8 0.28 5.37 -40.48
C LEU A 8 -0.49 4.93 -39.22
N SER A 9 -1.69 4.36 -39.39
CA SER A 9 -2.48 3.84 -38.26
C SER A 9 -1.78 2.68 -37.53
N LYS A 10 -1.14 1.77 -38.27
CA LYS A 10 -0.35 0.68 -37.67
C LYS A 10 0.87 1.22 -36.93
N ILE A 11 1.62 2.14 -37.52
CA ILE A 11 2.78 2.79 -36.88
C ILE A 11 2.34 3.49 -35.59
N TYR A 12 1.28 4.29 -35.65
CA TYR A 12 0.73 4.97 -34.48
C TYR A 12 0.34 3.97 -33.37
N ALA A 13 -0.41 2.92 -33.70
CA ALA A 13 -0.79 1.89 -32.74
C ALA A 13 0.44 1.17 -32.15
N THR A 14 1.45 0.85 -32.98
CA THR A 14 2.71 0.26 -32.52
C THR A 14 3.44 1.20 -31.58
N LEU A 15 3.55 2.50 -31.89
CA LEU A 15 4.19 3.48 -31.00
C LEU A 15 3.46 3.60 -29.66
N VAL A 16 2.11 3.59 -29.67
CA VAL A 16 1.32 3.58 -28.44
C VAL A 16 1.59 2.31 -27.63
N TYR A 17 1.62 1.12 -28.25
CA TYR A 17 1.93 -0.11 -27.54
C TYR A 17 3.36 -0.14 -27.01
N VAL A 18 4.34 0.31 -27.80
CA VAL A 18 5.73 0.44 -27.33
C VAL A 18 5.77 1.39 -26.13
N PHE A 19 5.14 2.56 -26.22
CA PHE A 19 5.10 3.52 -25.11
C PHE A 19 4.47 2.93 -23.83
N LEU A 20 3.37 2.17 -23.95
CA LEU A 20 2.69 1.55 -22.81
C LEU A 20 3.46 0.37 -22.20
N TYR A 21 4.08 -0.47 -23.02
CA TYR A 21 4.75 -1.70 -22.55
C TYR A 21 6.25 -1.52 -22.30
N LEU A 22 6.89 -0.45 -22.80
CA LEU A 22 8.32 -0.21 -22.60
C LEU A 22 8.70 -0.06 -21.12
N PRO A 23 7.97 0.70 -20.27
CA PRO A 23 8.29 0.79 -18.84
C PRO A 23 8.21 -0.58 -18.15
N ILE A 24 7.23 -1.40 -18.52
CA ILE A 24 7.07 -2.77 -18.02
C ILE A 24 8.26 -3.64 -18.45
N PHE A 25 8.68 -3.52 -19.72
CA PHE A 25 9.85 -4.24 -20.21
C PHE A 25 11.13 -3.80 -19.50
N VAL A 26 11.31 -2.51 -19.25
CA VAL A 26 12.44 -1.98 -18.46
C VAL A 26 12.43 -2.55 -17.05
N LEU A 27 11.26 -2.61 -16.40
CA LEU A 27 11.10 -3.24 -15.08
C LEU A 27 11.56 -4.71 -15.12
N VAL A 28 11.13 -5.48 -16.13
CA VAL A 28 11.57 -6.88 -16.31
C VAL A 28 13.07 -6.99 -16.58
N VAL A 29 13.69 -6.04 -17.28
CA VAL A 29 15.15 -6.06 -17.46
C VAL A 29 15.86 -5.77 -16.14
N PHE A 30 15.38 -4.79 -15.38
CA PHE A 30 15.98 -4.39 -14.11
C PHE A 30 15.71 -5.39 -12.97
N SER A 31 14.79 -6.35 -13.12
CA SER A 31 14.68 -7.47 -12.17
C SER A 31 15.90 -8.38 -12.15
N PHE A 32 16.71 -8.36 -13.22
CA PHE A 32 17.98 -9.07 -13.30
C PHE A 32 19.16 -8.19 -12.90
N ASN A 33 18.94 -6.95 -12.44
CA ASN A 33 20.02 -6.04 -12.08
C ASN A 33 20.75 -6.50 -10.81
N LYS A 34 22.07 -6.53 -10.85
CA LYS A 34 22.92 -6.92 -9.70
C LYS A 34 22.98 -5.85 -8.61
N SER A 35 22.77 -4.58 -8.96
CA SER A 35 22.72 -3.48 -7.97
C SER A 35 21.59 -3.70 -6.95
N LYS A 36 21.72 -3.15 -5.74
CA LYS A 36 20.57 -3.08 -4.79
C LYS A 36 19.61 -1.94 -5.12
N LEU A 37 20.04 -0.99 -5.95
CA LEU A 37 19.29 0.21 -6.34
C LEU A 37 18.95 0.17 -7.84
N ASN A 38 17.79 0.69 -8.21
CA ASN A 38 17.32 0.72 -9.61
C ASN A 38 17.84 1.89 -10.46
N ALA A 39 18.85 2.63 -10.01
CA ALA A 39 19.32 3.80 -10.74
C ALA A 39 20.08 3.46 -12.06
N THR A 40 20.95 2.45 -12.03
CA THR A 40 21.74 2.03 -13.20
C THR A 40 21.86 0.51 -13.28
N PHE A 41 21.91 -0.03 -14.49
CA PHE A 41 22.10 -1.46 -14.72
C PHE A 41 23.58 -1.82 -14.59
N THR A 42 23.96 -2.53 -13.54
CA THR A 42 25.37 -2.81 -13.21
C THR A 42 25.81 -4.24 -13.56
N GLY A 43 24.86 -5.15 -13.79
CA GLY A 43 25.15 -6.54 -14.17
C GLY A 43 23.93 -7.46 -14.06
N PHE A 44 24.05 -8.70 -14.55
CA PHE A 44 22.98 -9.70 -14.52
C PHE A 44 23.06 -10.59 -13.26
N THR A 45 21.93 -10.86 -12.60
CA THR A 45 21.80 -11.84 -11.51
C THR A 45 20.40 -12.50 -11.48
N LEU A 46 20.31 -13.65 -10.83
CA LEU A 46 19.05 -14.35 -10.49
C LEU A 46 18.81 -14.44 -8.97
N ASP A 47 19.65 -13.79 -8.17
CA ASP A 47 19.61 -13.95 -6.71
C ASP A 47 18.29 -13.45 -6.11
N TRP A 48 17.71 -12.40 -6.67
CA TRP A 48 16.39 -11.89 -6.27
C TRP A 48 15.30 -12.95 -6.38
N TYR A 49 15.26 -13.70 -7.48
CA TYR A 49 14.28 -14.77 -7.66
C TYR A 49 14.46 -15.92 -6.65
N LYS A 50 15.70 -16.22 -6.25
CA LYS A 50 15.97 -17.20 -5.18
C LYS A 50 15.49 -16.68 -3.83
N ASN A 51 15.72 -15.41 -3.53
CA ASN A 51 15.25 -14.77 -2.29
C ASN A 51 13.73 -14.80 -2.20
N LEU A 52 13.03 -14.50 -3.30
CA LEU A 52 11.57 -14.54 -3.36
C LEU A 52 10.99 -15.93 -3.05
N ILE A 53 11.61 -17.01 -3.55
CA ILE A 53 11.14 -18.39 -3.31
C ILE A 53 11.37 -18.82 -1.85
N ASN A 54 12.39 -18.27 -1.18
CA ASN A 54 12.67 -18.58 0.22
C ASN A 54 11.90 -17.66 1.19
N ASN A 55 11.25 -16.61 0.68
CA ASN A 55 10.52 -15.66 1.51
C ASN A 55 9.14 -16.22 1.87
N VAL A 56 9.01 -16.70 3.12
CA VAL A 56 7.78 -17.31 3.66
C VAL A 56 6.60 -16.35 3.57
N GLN A 57 6.79 -15.05 3.83
CA GLN A 57 5.71 -14.07 3.77
C GLN A 57 5.17 -13.87 2.36
N ILE A 58 6.06 -13.84 1.35
CA ILE A 58 5.66 -13.71 -0.06
C ILE A 58 4.89 -14.97 -0.50
N LEU A 59 5.33 -16.16 -0.09
CA LEU A 59 4.63 -17.41 -0.38
C LEU A 59 3.26 -17.50 0.33
N GLU A 60 3.15 -17.06 1.58
CA GLU A 60 1.87 -16.96 2.30
C GLU A 60 0.93 -15.97 1.61
N ALA A 61 1.44 -14.80 1.19
CA ALA A 61 0.67 -13.79 0.47
C ALA A 61 0.16 -14.30 -0.90
N LEU A 62 1.02 -15.02 -1.65
CA LEU A 62 0.63 -15.68 -2.89
C LEU A 62 -0.46 -16.73 -2.66
N LYS A 63 -0.31 -17.58 -1.63
CA LYS A 63 -1.31 -18.58 -1.26
C LYS A 63 -2.66 -17.91 -0.96
N ASN A 64 -2.66 -16.86 -0.14
CA ASN A 64 -3.87 -16.12 0.22
C ASN A 64 -4.54 -15.53 -1.03
N SER A 65 -3.79 -14.81 -1.87
CA SER A 65 -4.28 -14.25 -3.14
C SER A 65 -4.97 -15.28 -4.02
N LEU A 66 -4.37 -16.48 -4.20
CA LEU A 66 -4.97 -17.53 -5.02
C LEU A 66 -6.26 -18.06 -4.39
N ILE A 67 -6.26 -18.35 -3.08
CA ILE A 67 -7.45 -18.83 -2.38
C ILE A 67 -8.61 -17.83 -2.54
N ILE A 68 -8.34 -16.54 -2.32
CA ILE A 68 -9.35 -15.48 -2.44
C ILE A 68 -9.84 -15.37 -3.88
N ALA A 69 -8.93 -15.32 -4.86
CA ALA A 69 -9.28 -15.19 -6.27
C ALA A 69 -10.16 -16.35 -6.75
N PHE A 70 -9.81 -17.60 -6.43
CA PHE A 70 -10.59 -18.77 -6.84
C PHE A 70 -11.95 -18.85 -6.14
N ILE A 71 -11.98 -18.72 -4.81
CA ILE A 71 -13.24 -18.85 -4.05
C ILE A 71 -14.20 -17.73 -4.42
N SER A 72 -13.71 -16.49 -4.49
CA SER A 72 -14.55 -15.34 -4.81
C SER A 72 -15.09 -15.41 -6.22
N THR A 73 -14.26 -15.83 -7.18
CA THR A 73 -14.71 -16.06 -8.57
C THR A 73 -15.77 -17.14 -8.63
N PHE A 74 -15.57 -18.27 -7.95
CA PHE A 74 -16.53 -19.37 -7.97
C PHE A 74 -17.92 -18.93 -7.50
N PHE A 75 -18.00 -18.28 -6.34
CA PHE A 75 -19.27 -17.81 -5.80
C PHE A 75 -19.85 -16.64 -6.61
N ALA A 76 -19.03 -15.70 -7.05
CA ALA A 76 -19.48 -14.59 -7.89
C ALA A 76 -20.05 -15.07 -9.23
N VAL A 77 -19.44 -16.09 -9.85
CA VAL A 77 -19.94 -16.69 -11.10
C VAL A 77 -21.29 -17.34 -10.89
N ILE A 78 -21.46 -18.12 -9.81
CA ILE A 78 -22.73 -18.78 -9.51
C ILE A 78 -23.83 -17.73 -9.26
N ILE A 79 -23.59 -16.83 -8.31
CA ILE A 79 -24.58 -15.81 -7.90
C ILE A 79 -24.88 -14.87 -9.06
N GLY A 80 -23.84 -14.38 -9.74
CA GLY A 80 -23.97 -13.43 -10.83
C GLY A 80 -24.64 -14.03 -12.07
N THR A 81 -24.34 -15.28 -12.43
CA THR A 81 -25.02 -15.95 -13.56
C THR A 81 -26.50 -16.16 -13.26
N LEU A 82 -26.85 -16.63 -12.06
CA LEU A 82 -28.24 -16.82 -11.65
C LEU A 82 -29.00 -15.50 -11.64
N ALA A 83 -28.41 -14.44 -11.09
CA ALA A 83 -28.99 -13.10 -11.09
C ALA A 83 -29.17 -12.55 -12.53
N ALA A 84 -28.18 -12.72 -13.40
CA ALA A 84 -28.28 -12.29 -14.80
C ALA A 84 -29.41 -13.01 -15.56
N ILE A 85 -29.52 -14.34 -15.43
CA ILE A 85 -30.59 -15.12 -16.05
C ILE A 85 -31.95 -14.71 -15.49
N GLY A 86 -32.07 -14.58 -14.16
CA GLY A 86 -33.33 -14.18 -13.51
C GLY A 86 -33.78 -12.79 -13.94
N MET A 87 -32.88 -11.83 -13.99
CA MET A 87 -33.18 -10.48 -14.48
C MET A 87 -33.50 -10.44 -15.97
N TYR A 88 -32.86 -11.27 -16.79
CA TYR A 88 -33.15 -11.34 -18.21
C TYR A 88 -34.55 -11.92 -18.47
N ARG A 89 -34.87 -13.05 -17.83
CA ARG A 89 -36.12 -13.79 -18.08
C ARG A 89 -37.37 -13.13 -17.50
N TYR A 90 -37.29 -12.55 -16.31
CA TYR A 90 -38.47 -12.12 -15.57
C TYR A 90 -38.61 -10.59 -15.51
N LYS A 91 -39.85 -10.12 -15.64
CA LYS A 91 -40.26 -8.74 -15.33
C LYS A 91 -40.92 -8.74 -13.94
N PHE A 92 -40.37 -8.00 -12.98
CA PHE A 92 -40.91 -7.90 -11.62
C PHE A 92 -40.78 -6.46 -11.10
N LYS A 93 -41.64 -6.08 -10.15
CA LYS A 93 -41.81 -4.68 -9.70
C LYS A 93 -40.54 -4.04 -9.11
N GLY A 94 -39.61 -4.83 -8.56
CA GLY A 94 -38.35 -4.37 -7.98
C GLY A 94 -37.13 -4.39 -8.92
N LYS A 95 -37.30 -4.77 -10.20
CA LYS A 95 -36.17 -5.02 -11.11
C LYS A 95 -35.25 -3.81 -11.26
N ARG A 96 -35.81 -2.61 -11.40
CA ARG A 96 -35.03 -1.36 -11.59
C ARG A 96 -34.21 -0.99 -10.35
N ALA A 97 -34.74 -1.24 -9.14
CA ALA A 97 -34.01 -1.01 -7.90
C ALA A 97 -32.86 -2.01 -7.77
N MET A 98 -33.09 -3.29 -8.10
CA MET A 98 -32.04 -4.31 -8.11
C MET A 98 -30.95 -3.99 -9.14
N GLU A 99 -31.33 -3.54 -10.35
CA GLU A 99 -30.37 -3.05 -11.35
C GLU A 99 -29.53 -1.90 -10.78
N GLY A 100 -30.14 -0.91 -10.14
CA GLY A 100 -29.43 0.19 -9.48
C GLY A 100 -28.40 -0.30 -8.47
N LEU A 101 -28.80 -1.21 -7.57
CA LEU A 101 -27.91 -1.80 -6.56
C LEU A 101 -26.71 -2.54 -7.18
N LEU A 102 -26.91 -3.21 -8.32
CA LEU A 102 -25.86 -3.95 -9.00
C LEU A 102 -24.86 -3.05 -9.73
N TYR A 103 -25.23 -1.81 -10.06
CA TYR A 103 -24.30 -0.83 -10.62
C TYR A 103 -23.51 -0.07 -9.56
N ILE A 104 -23.97 -0.03 -8.30
CA ILE A 104 -23.31 0.71 -7.23
C ILE A 104 -21.82 0.33 -7.08
N PRO A 105 -21.44 -0.97 -6.97
CA PRO A 105 -20.03 -1.35 -6.83
C PRO A 105 -19.14 -0.98 -8.02
N VAL A 106 -19.73 -0.72 -9.20
CA VAL A 106 -18.99 -0.35 -10.41
C VAL A 106 -18.77 1.16 -10.50
N VAL A 107 -19.63 1.94 -9.84
CA VAL A 107 -19.62 3.42 -9.92
C VAL A 107 -18.98 4.07 -8.69
N ILE A 108 -19.14 3.46 -7.51
CA ILE A 108 -18.54 3.99 -6.27
C ILE A 108 -17.01 3.80 -6.31
N PRO A 109 -16.22 4.81 -5.89
CA PRO A 109 -14.78 4.64 -5.73
C PRO A 109 -14.43 3.46 -4.81
N GLU A 110 -13.46 2.64 -5.20
CA GLU A 110 -13.10 1.41 -4.46
C GLU A 110 -12.75 1.66 -3.00
N ILE A 111 -12.10 2.80 -2.69
CA ILE A 111 -11.75 3.19 -1.31
C ILE A 111 -13.01 3.33 -0.44
N VAL A 112 -14.04 3.99 -0.98
CA VAL A 112 -15.32 4.18 -0.26
C VAL A 112 -15.98 2.82 -0.02
N MET A 113 -15.91 1.92 -1.00
CA MET A 113 -16.43 0.56 -0.83
C MET A 113 -15.62 -0.24 0.21
N GLY A 114 -14.29 -0.16 0.20
CA GLY A 114 -13.42 -0.81 1.18
C GLY A 114 -13.70 -0.36 2.63
N ILE A 115 -13.78 0.96 2.86
CA ILE A 115 -14.13 1.53 4.17
C ILE A 115 -15.54 1.13 4.59
N SER A 116 -16.50 1.13 3.64
CA SER A 116 -17.88 0.72 3.92
C SER A 116 -17.96 -0.76 4.31
N MET A 117 -17.19 -1.63 3.66
CA MET A 117 -17.09 -3.06 4.00
C MET A 117 -16.46 -3.27 5.37
N LEU A 118 -15.38 -2.55 5.69
CA LEU A 118 -14.77 -2.58 7.02
C LEU A 118 -15.78 -2.17 8.10
N ALA A 119 -16.49 -1.05 7.90
CA ALA A 119 -17.53 -0.58 8.83
C ALA A 119 -18.68 -1.58 8.96
N PHE A 120 -19.09 -2.21 7.85
CA PHE A 120 -20.12 -3.24 7.85
C PHE A 120 -19.69 -4.48 8.63
N PHE A 121 -18.51 -5.04 8.35
CA PHE A 121 -17.97 -6.18 9.10
C PHE A 121 -17.75 -5.84 10.58
N SER A 122 -17.30 -4.61 10.87
CA SER A 122 -17.26 -4.04 12.24
C SER A 122 -18.60 -4.13 12.94
N SER A 123 -19.67 -3.65 12.30
CA SER A 123 -21.01 -3.65 12.88
C SER A 123 -21.54 -5.06 13.20
N LEU A 124 -21.04 -6.07 12.48
CA LEU A 124 -21.37 -7.49 12.67
C LEU A 124 -20.41 -8.22 13.63
N ASN A 125 -19.41 -7.52 14.19
CA ASN A 125 -18.33 -8.13 14.98
C ASN A 125 -17.58 -9.26 14.23
N LEU A 126 -17.52 -9.19 12.90
CA LEU A 126 -16.75 -10.13 12.08
C LEU A 126 -15.28 -9.69 12.01
N PRO A 127 -14.32 -10.43 12.60
CA PRO A 127 -12.93 -10.04 12.60
C PRO A 127 -12.37 -10.00 11.18
N ALA A 128 -11.53 -9.00 10.91
CA ALA A 128 -10.83 -8.90 9.64
C ALA A 128 -9.92 -10.12 9.45
N GLY A 129 -10.00 -10.75 8.29
CA GLY A 129 -9.34 -12.00 8.00
C GLY A 129 -9.67 -12.51 6.60
N LEU A 130 -9.33 -13.77 6.33
CA LEU A 130 -9.59 -14.40 5.04
C LEU A 130 -11.09 -14.42 4.67
N ILE A 131 -11.99 -14.57 5.66
CA ILE A 131 -13.44 -14.64 5.43
C ILE A 131 -14.00 -13.29 4.98
N THR A 132 -13.71 -12.21 5.70
CA THR A 132 -14.16 -10.85 5.34
C THR A 132 -13.63 -10.46 3.98
N LEU A 133 -12.39 -10.86 3.68
CA LEU A 133 -11.74 -10.64 2.39
C LEU A 133 -12.45 -11.39 1.25
N ILE A 134 -12.75 -12.67 1.42
CA ILE A 134 -13.55 -13.44 0.45
C ILE A 134 -14.94 -12.82 0.26
N LEU A 135 -15.63 -12.43 1.33
CA LEU A 135 -16.96 -11.81 1.23
C LEU A 135 -16.93 -10.47 0.50
N ALA A 136 -15.92 -9.64 0.77
CA ALA A 136 -15.73 -8.38 0.07
C ALA A 136 -15.49 -8.62 -1.43
N HIS A 137 -14.62 -9.59 -1.76
CA HIS A 137 -14.29 -9.92 -3.15
C HIS A 137 -15.49 -10.52 -3.90
N ILE A 138 -16.27 -11.40 -3.27
CA ILE A 138 -17.52 -11.90 -3.84
C ILE A 138 -18.45 -10.73 -4.16
N THR A 139 -18.65 -9.81 -3.21
CA THR A 139 -19.63 -8.74 -3.33
C THR A 139 -19.36 -7.85 -4.52
N PHE A 140 -18.10 -7.44 -4.74
CA PHE A 140 -17.80 -6.59 -5.89
C PHE A 140 -17.75 -7.39 -7.20
N CYS A 141 -17.23 -8.63 -7.19
CA CYS A 141 -17.12 -9.46 -8.39
C CYS A 141 -18.49 -9.85 -8.98
N ILE A 142 -19.53 -10.02 -8.15
CA ILE A 142 -20.89 -10.36 -8.59
C ILE A 142 -21.38 -9.36 -9.65
N SER A 143 -21.17 -8.07 -9.42
CA SER A 143 -21.62 -7.00 -10.32
C SER A 143 -21.00 -7.11 -11.71
N TYR A 144 -19.69 -7.37 -11.77
CA TYR A 144 -18.97 -7.56 -13.02
C TYR A 144 -19.41 -8.83 -13.77
N VAL A 145 -19.58 -9.96 -13.06
CA VAL A 145 -20.10 -11.20 -13.67
C VAL A 145 -21.47 -10.97 -14.27
N ILE A 146 -22.37 -10.31 -13.53
CA ILE A 146 -23.73 -10.02 -14.00
C ILE A 146 -23.71 -9.23 -15.29
N ILE A 147 -22.92 -8.16 -15.36
CA ILE A 147 -22.83 -7.28 -16.53
C ILE A 147 -22.36 -8.10 -17.75
N VAL A 148 -21.32 -8.93 -17.59
CA VAL A 148 -20.77 -9.73 -18.69
C VAL A 148 -21.74 -10.82 -19.16
N VAL A 149 -22.36 -11.55 -18.23
CA VAL A 149 -23.31 -12.62 -18.57
C VAL A 149 -24.59 -12.06 -19.17
N ARG A 150 -25.09 -10.93 -18.66
CA ARG A 150 -26.27 -10.26 -19.19
C ARG A 150 -26.04 -9.70 -20.60
N ALA A 151 -24.89 -9.08 -20.85
CA ALA A 151 -24.53 -8.64 -22.20
C ALA A 151 -24.50 -9.82 -23.19
N ARG A 152 -24.15 -11.03 -22.73
CA ARG A 152 -24.22 -12.24 -23.56
C ARG A 152 -25.65 -12.72 -23.79
N LEU A 153 -26.53 -12.58 -22.79
CA LEU A 153 -27.96 -12.91 -22.89
C LEU A 153 -28.71 -11.95 -23.82
N ASP A 154 -28.37 -10.67 -23.85
CA ASP A 154 -29.04 -9.69 -24.74
C ASP A 154 -28.81 -9.98 -26.24
N GLY A 155 -27.73 -10.70 -26.58
CA GLY A 155 -27.46 -11.18 -27.94
C GLY A 155 -27.97 -12.60 -28.24
N PHE A 156 -28.79 -13.19 -27.36
CA PHE A 156 -29.30 -14.56 -27.48
C PHE A 156 -30.73 -14.60 -28.02
N ASP A 157 -30.97 -15.47 -29.01
CA ASP A 157 -32.29 -15.71 -29.58
C ASP A 157 -33.13 -16.59 -28.64
N ALA A 158 -34.18 -16.01 -28.06
CA ALA A 158 -35.12 -16.70 -27.18
C ALA A 158 -35.84 -17.88 -27.87
N ALA A 159 -35.93 -17.88 -29.21
CA ALA A 159 -36.57 -18.95 -29.98
C ALA A 159 -35.90 -20.32 -29.76
N LEU A 160 -34.62 -20.36 -29.40
CA LEU A 160 -33.94 -21.61 -29.07
C LEU A 160 -34.45 -22.25 -27.76
N GLU A 161 -34.89 -21.43 -26.80
CA GLU A 161 -35.51 -21.94 -25.57
C GLU A 161 -36.93 -22.43 -25.83
N GLU A 162 -37.69 -21.68 -26.64
CA GLU A 162 -39.06 -22.03 -27.05
C GLU A 162 -39.07 -23.35 -27.84
N ALA A 163 -38.22 -23.48 -28.86
CA ALA A 163 -38.11 -24.70 -29.66
C ALA A 163 -37.74 -25.94 -28.81
N ALA A 164 -36.92 -25.77 -27.77
CA ALA A 164 -36.60 -26.87 -26.87
C ALA A 164 -37.81 -27.29 -26.02
N GLN A 165 -38.60 -26.33 -25.53
CA GLN A 165 -39.82 -26.60 -24.77
C GLN A 165 -40.92 -27.21 -25.64
N ASP A 166 -41.04 -26.79 -26.91
CA ASP A 166 -41.95 -27.38 -27.89
C ASP A 166 -41.63 -28.86 -28.18
N LEU A 167 -40.34 -29.23 -28.16
CA LEU A 167 -39.89 -30.62 -28.25
C LEU A 167 -40.06 -31.42 -26.93
N GLY A 168 -40.73 -30.85 -25.93
CA GLY A 168 -41.03 -31.50 -24.65
C GLY A 168 -39.94 -31.36 -23.59
N ALA A 169 -38.93 -30.50 -23.78
CA ALA A 169 -37.92 -30.26 -22.75
C ALA A 169 -38.51 -29.49 -21.57
N THR A 170 -38.25 -29.97 -20.35
CA THR A 170 -38.65 -29.22 -19.14
C THR A 170 -37.83 -27.93 -18.99
N PRO A 171 -38.30 -26.90 -18.25
CA PRO A 171 -37.53 -25.66 -18.04
C PRO A 171 -36.11 -25.89 -17.50
N TRP A 172 -35.93 -26.92 -16.67
CA TRP A 172 -34.62 -27.33 -16.16
C TRP A 172 -33.73 -27.94 -17.26
N GLN A 173 -34.31 -28.75 -18.14
CA GLN A 173 -33.61 -29.28 -19.31
C GLN A 173 -33.25 -28.17 -20.30
N THR A 174 -34.14 -27.21 -20.55
CA THR A 174 -33.86 -26.04 -21.39
C THR A 174 -32.73 -25.21 -20.79
N LEU A 175 -32.78 -24.91 -19.49
CA LEU A 175 -31.70 -24.18 -18.80
C LEU A 175 -30.35 -24.89 -18.93
N THR A 176 -30.30 -26.19 -18.64
CA THR A 176 -29.03 -26.94 -18.57
C THR A 176 -28.48 -27.37 -19.92
N LYS A 177 -29.34 -27.66 -20.91
CA LYS A 177 -28.94 -28.19 -22.22
C LYS A 177 -28.92 -27.13 -23.32
N VAL A 178 -29.61 -26.00 -23.16
CA VAL A 178 -29.69 -24.94 -24.17
C VAL A 178 -29.09 -23.65 -23.63
N THR A 179 -29.69 -23.07 -22.60
CA THR A 179 -29.31 -21.74 -22.10
C THR A 179 -27.86 -21.72 -21.61
N LEU A 180 -27.50 -22.55 -20.62
CA LEU A 180 -26.17 -22.59 -20.02
C LEU A 180 -25.06 -22.85 -21.05
N PRO A 181 -25.17 -23.81 -21.98
CA PRO A 181 -24.18 -23.99 -23.04
C PRO A 181 -24.02 -22.75 -23.93
N VAL A 182 -25.10 -22.08 -24.29
CA VAL A 182 -25.05 -20.92 -25.20
C VAL A 182 -24.44 -19.69 -24.51
N ILE A 183 -24.75 -19.47 -23.23
CA ILE A 183 -24.18 -18.37 -22.45
C ILE A 183 -22.83 -18.72 -21.81
N SER A 184 -22.37 -19.98 -21.90
CA SER A 184 -21.12 -20.44 -21.31
C SER A 184 -19.89 -19.59 -21.69
N PRO A 185 -19.74 -19.05 -22.93
CA PRO A 185 -18.64 -18.15 -23.23
C PRO A 185 -18.70 -16.84 -22.43
N GLY A 186 -19.91 -16.35 -22.14
CA GLY A 186 -20.14 -15.19 -21.27
C GLY A 186 -19.84 -15.50 -19.81
N ILE A 187 -20.27 -16.66 -19.31
CA ILE A 187 -19.97 -17.13 -17.95
C ILE A 187 -18.45 -17.25 -17.76
N ILE A 188 -17.74 -17.87 -18.70
CA ILE A 188 -16.28 -18.01 -18.65
C ILE A 188 -15.62 -16.64 -18.69
N SER A 189 -16.07 -15.74 -19.56
CA SER A 189 -15.51 -14.38 -19.64
C SER A 189 -15.73 -13.61 -18.32
N GLY A 190 -16.90 -13.74 -17.71
CA GLY A 190 -17.20 -13.15 -16.40
C GLY A 190 -16.36 -13.76 -15.28
N ALA A 191 -16.13 -15.08 -15.30
CA ALA A 191 -15.27 -15.77 -14.34
C ALA A 191 -13.82 -15.27 -14.42
N LEU A 192 -13.30 -15.11 -15.64
CA LEU A 192 -11.95 -14.62 -15.87
C LEU A 192 -11.79 -13.18 -15.42
N LEU A 193 -12.77 -12.32 -15.74
CA LEU A 193 -12.78 -10.95 -15.27
C LEU A 193 -12.80 -10.87 -13.74
N ALA A 194 -13.69 -11.63 -13.08
CA ALA A 194 -13.76 -11.69 -11.63
C ALA A 194 -12.46 -12.20 -11.00
N PHE A 195 -11.84 -13.22 -11.58
CA PHE A 195 -10.55 -13.75 -11.12
C PHE A 195 -9.45 -12.71 -11.24
N THR A 196 -9.33 -12.05 -12.40
CA THR A 196 -8.32 -11.02 -12.64
C THR A 196 -8.49 -9.84 -11.69
N LEU A 197 -9.72 -9.33 -11.53
CA LEU A 197 -9.98 -8.21 -10.62
C LEU A 197 -9.69 -8.59 -9.16
N SER A 198 -10.08 -9.79 -8.73
CA SER A 198 -9.84 -10.27 -7.37
C SER A 198 -8.35 -10.49 -7.07
N LEU A 199 -7.57 -10.91 -8.07
CA LEU A 199 -6.14 -11.19 -7.91
C LEU A 199 -5.28 -9.93 -7.85
N ASP A 200 -5.72 -8.83 -8.47
CA ASP A 200 -4.99 -7.56 -8.59
C ASP A 200 -5.49 -6.46 -7.64
N ASP A 201 -6.53 -6.74 -6.86
CA ASP A 201 -7.11 -5.76 -5.95
C ASP A 201 -6.18 -5.48 -4.75
N VAL A 202 -5.93 -4.19 -4.53
CA VAL A 202 -5.17 -3.66 -3.39
C VAL A 202 -6.12 -2.97 -2.41
N ILE A 203 -7.10 -2.21 -2.91
CA ILE A 203 -7.85 -1.26 -2.08
C ILE A 203 -8.87 -1.98 -1.20
N ILE A 204 -9.71 -2.83 -1.79
CA ILE A 204 -10.72 -3.56 -1.01
C ILE A 204 -10.00 -4.52 -0.06
N SER A 205 -8.94 -5.16 -0.55
CA SER A 205 -8.06 -6.04 0.21
C SER A 205 -7.46 -5.34 1.41
N PHE A 206 -6.98 -4.11 1.28
CA PHE A 206 -6.37 -3.37 2.39
C PHE A 206 -7.33 -3.22 3.57
N PHE A 207 -8.59 -2.87 3.30
CA PHE A 207 -9.60 -2.65 4.35
C PHE A 207 -10.25 -3.95 4.85
N ALA A 208 -10.35 -4.99 4.02
CA ALA A 208 -10.98 -6.25 4.39
C ALA A 208 -10.02 -7.31 4.96
N ALA A 209 -8.71 -7.18 4.71
CA ALA A 209 -7.69 -8.13 5.17
C ALA A 209 -7.32 -7.91 6.65
N GLY A 210 -7.12 -9.02 7.35
CA GLY A 210 -6.50 -9.07 8.66
C GLY A 210 -4.98 -9.27 8.59
N PRO A 211 -4.30 -9.30 9.75
CA PRO A 211 -2.84 -9.44 9.81
C PRO A 211 -2.31 -10.74 9.18
N ASP A 212 -3.12 -11.81 9.21
CA ASP A 212 -2.80 -13.15 8.73
C ASP A 212 -3.20 -13.41 7.27
N SER A 213 -3.86 -12.44 6.64
CA SER A 213 -4.52 -12.58 5.33
C SER A 213 -4.03 -11.56 4.32
N ASN A 214 -2.80 -11.05 4.50
CA ASN A 214 -2.13 -10.20 3.51
C ASN A 214 -2.10 -10.92 2.15
N THR A 215 -2.41 -10.15 1.10
CA THR A 215 -2.41 -10.60 -0.29
C THR A 215 -1.12 -10.17 -0.98
N LEU A 216 -0.80 -10.82 -2.10
CA LEU A 216 0.39 -10.50 -2.87
C LEU A 216 0.37 -9.06 -3.44
N PRO A 217 -0.75 -8.53 -3.97
CA PRO A 217 -0.83 -7.13 -4.37
C PRO A 217 -0.55 -6.15 -3.21
N LEU A 218 -1.08 -6.42 -2.02
CA LEU A 218 -0.81 -5.60 -0.83
C LEU A 218 0.69 -5.58 -0.48
N LYS A 219 1.36 -6.74 -0.58
CA LYS A 219 2.79 -6.85 -0.31
C LYS A 219 3.63 -6.12 -1.37
N ILE A 220 3.27 -6.20 -2.65
CA ILE A 220 3.96 -5.44 -3.70
C ILE A 220 3.73 -3.94 -3.50
N PHE A 221 2.48 -3.54 -3.27
CA PHE A 221 2.11 -2.14 -3.10
C PHE A 221 2.91 -1.48 -1.97
N SER A 222 3.06 -2.16 -0.84
CA SER A 222 3.86 -1.64 0.28
C SER A 222 5.34 -1.54 -0.04
N MET A 223 5.92 -2.53 -0.73
CA MET A 223 7.34 -2.50 -1.08
C MET A 223 7.68 -1.41 -2.11
N VAL A 224 6.81 -1.14 -3.08
CA VAL A 224 7.06 -0.12 -4.14
C VAL A 224 7.21 1.29 -3.58
N LYS A 225 6.52 1.63 -2.49
CA LYS A 225 6.44 3.00 -1.95
C LYS A 225 7.77 3.59 -1.45
N PHE A 226 8.73 2.78 -1.04
CA PHE A 226 10.04 3.29 -0.56
C PHE A 226 11.05 3.49 -1.69
N GLY A 227 10.71 3.01 -2.89
CA GLY A 227 11.57 2.98 -4.05
C GLY A 227 11.54 1.62 -4.72
N VAL A 228 11.75 1.62 -6.03
CA VAL A 228 11.73 0.38 -6.81
C VAL A 228 13.08 -0.32 -6.62
N THR A 229 13.10 -1.53 -6.06
CA THR A 229 14.31 -2.36 -5.97
C THR A 229 14.27 -3.48 -7.02
N PRO A 230 15.41 -4.08 -7.38
CA PRO A 230 15.42 -5.25 -8.26
C PRO A 230 14.64 -6.46 -7.70
N GLU A 231 14.52 -6.59 -6.38
CA GLU A 231 13.67 -7.61 -5.75
C GLU A 231 12.18 -7.39 -6.06
N ILE A 232 11.71 -6.14 -5.95
CA ILE A 232 10.34 -5.76 -6.30
C ILE A 232 10.11 -6.00 -7.79
N ASN A 233 11.06 -5.60 -8.65
CA ASN A 233 10.98 -5.86 -10.08
C ASN A 233 10.86 -7.36 -10.39
N ALA A 234 11.61 -8.21 -9.70
CA ALA A 234 11.53 -9.66 -9.84
C ALA A 234 10.16 -10.18 -9.41
N LEU A 235 9.62 -9.70 -8.29
CA LEU A 235 8.31 -10.09 -7.79
C LEU A 235 7.18 -9.66 -8.74
N SER A 236 7.19 -8.40 -9.18
CA SER A 236 6.26 -7.87 -10.18
C SER A 236 6.37 -8.61 -11.52
N THR A 237 7.57 -9.01 -11.93
CA THR A 237 7.79 -9.83 -13.13
C THR A 237 7.13 -11.20 -12.98
N VAL A 238 7.32 -11.89 -11.84
CA VAL A 238 6.69 -13.19 -11.58
C VAL A 238 5.17 -13.06 -11.59
N MET A 239 4.62 -12.05 -10.91
CA MET A 239 3.18 -11.80 -10.92
C MET A 239 2.65 -11.53 -12.32
N MET A 240 3.31 -10.67 -13.08
CA MET A 240 2.88 -10.35 -14.45
C MET A 240 2.92 -11.58 -15.36
N VAL A 241 3.99 -12.38 -15.29
CA VAL A 241 4.08 -13.63 -16.07
C VAL A 241 2.96 -14.58 -15.66
N PHE A 242 2.66 -14.68 -14.37
CA PHE A 242 1.58 -15.51 -13.85
C PHE A 242 0.20 -15.03 -14.33
N THR A 243 -0.13 -13.75 -14.17
CA THR A 243 -1.41 -13.18 -14.58
C THR A 243 -1.61 -13.25 -16.09
N LEU A 244 -0.59 -12.89 -16.89
CA LEU A 244 -0.62 -13.02 -18.35
C LEU A 244 -0.77 -14.46 -18.80
N SER A 245 -0.05 -15.41 -18.17
CA SER A 245 -0.19 -16.83 -18.49
C SER A 245 -1.61 -17.31 -18.23
N MET A 246 -2.19 -16.92 -17.08
CA MET A 246 -3.58 -17.23 -16.75
C MET A 246 -4.56 -16.65 -17.77
N VAL A 247 -4.40 -15.38 -18.17
CA VAL A 247 -5.25 -14.71 -19.18
C VAL A 247 -5.09 -15.35 -20.56
N VAL A 248 -3.88 -15.72 -20.98
CA VAL A 248 -3.62 -16.37 -22.26
C VAL A 248 -4.20 -17.78 -22.29
N ILE A 249 -3.99 -18.56 -21.22
CA ILE A 249 -4.59 -19.89 -21.06
C ILE A 249 -6.10 -19.75 -21.14
N ALA A 250 -6.68 -18.84 -20.36
CA ALA A 250 -8.09 -18.51 -20.33
C ALA A 250 -8.68 -18.12 -21.71
N GLU A 251 -8.01 -17.25 -22.45
CA GLU A 251 -8.43 -16.84 -23.78
C GLU A 251 -8.29 -17.98 -24.80
N GLY A 252 -7.22 -18.77 -24.70
CA GLY A 252 -7.01 -19.97 -25.50
C GLY A 252 -8.11 -21.01 -25.25
N ILE A 253 -8.51 -21.17 -23.99
CA ILE A 253 -9.64 -21.99 -23.57
C ILE A 253 -10.92 -21.47 -24.20
N ARG A 254 -11.22 -20.17 -24.09
CA ARG A 254 -12.43 -19.56 -24.66
C ARG A 254 -12.54 -19.82 -26.17
N ARG A 255 -11.43 -19.68 -26.90
CA ARG A 255 -11.36 -19.92 -28.36
C ARG A 255 -11.51 -21.40 -28.72
N ASN A 256 -10.89 -22.31 -27.96
CA ASN A 256 -10.89 -23.74 -28.26
C ASN A 256 -12.11 -24.49 -27.71
N MET A 257 -12.79 -23.99 -26.67
CA MET A 257 -14.07 -24.51 -26.20
C MET A 257 -15.15 -24.46 -27.29
N LEU A 258 -15.04 -23.50 -28.23
CA LEU A 258 -15.90 -23.41 -29.41
C LEU A 258 -15.63 -24.52 -30.44
N LYS A 259 -14.51 -25.25 -30.35
CA LYS A 259 -14.09 -26.24 -31.37
C LYS A 259 -13.99 -27.69 -30.90
N ASN A 260 -13.76 -27.99 -29.61
CA ASN A 260 -13.42 -29.38 -29.22
C ASN A 260 -13.99 -29.88 -27.87
N LYS A 261 -14.84 -30.93 -27.91
CA LYS A 261 -15.53 -31.51 -26.73
C LYS A 261 -14.57 -32.15 -25.70
N LYS A 262 -13.38 -32.62 -26.10
CA LYS A 262 -12.38 -33.20 -25.18
C LYS A 262 -11.70 -32.14 -24.31
N VAL A 263 -11.43 -30.97 -24.90
CA VAL A 263 -10.85 -29.80 -24.21
C VAL A 263 -11.78 -29.35 -23.09
N LYS A 264 -13.10 -29.34 -23.35
CA LYS A 264 -14.14 -29.05 -22.32
C LYS A 264 -14.02 -29.94 -21.07
N LYS A 265 -13.78 -31.25 -21.23
CA LYS A 265 -13.65 -32.19 -20.08
C LYS A 265 -12.37 -31.97 -19.28
N ILE A 266 -11.24 -31.78 -19.96
CA ILE A 266 -9.92 -31.55 -19.33
C ILE A 266 -9.94 -30.23 -18.54
N LEU A 267 -10.62 -29.22 -19.06
CA LEU A 267 -10.69 -27.90 -18.43
C LEU A 267 -11.67 -27.79 -17.29
N SER A 268 -12.84 -28.42 -17.40
CA SER A 268 -13.68 -28.62 -16.22
C SER A 268 -12.91 -29.38 -15.14
N PHE A 269 -12.08 -30.37 -15.50
CA PHE A 269 -11.24 -31.08 -14.54
C PHE A 269 -10.15 -30.20 -13.92
N ILE A 270 -9.44 -29.36 -14.68
CA ILE A 270 -8.40 -28.45 -14.13
C ILE A 270 -9.01 -27.35 -13.26
N VAL A 271 -10.15 -26.77 -13.66
CA VAL A 271 -10.84 -25.74 -12.85
C VAL A 271 -11.40 -26.37 -11.57
N ILE A 272 -11.99 -27.57 -11.66
CA ILE A 272 -12.42 -28.33 -10.48
C ILE A 272 -11.22 -28.72 -9.62
N LEU A 273 -10.11 -29.15 -10.22
CA LEU A 273 -8.89 -29.51 -9.49
C LEU A 273 -8.31 -28.29 -8.78
N LEU A 274 -8.24 -27.12 -9.42
CA LEU A 274 -7.75 -25.87 -8.81
C LEU A 274 -8.69 -25.37 -7.69
N MET A 275 -10.01 -25.49 -7.86
CA MET A 275 -11.00 -25.21 -6.81
C MET A 275 -10.89 -26.21 -5.65
N VAL A 276 -10.74 -27.50 -5.95
CA VAL A 276 -10.60 -28.58 -4.96
C VAL A 276 -9.25 -28.54 -4.27
N THR A 277 -8.17 -28.09 -4.93
CA THR A 277 -6.86 -27.86 -4.29
C THR A 277 -6.87 -26.57 -3.48
N GLY A 278 -7.61 -25.53 -3.88
CA GLY A 278 -7.81 -24.31 -3.08
C GLY A 278 -8.59 -24.59 -1.79
N ILE A 279 -9.63 -25.43 -1.87
CA ILE A 279 -10.39 -25.95 -0.72
C ILE A 279 -9.58 -27.03 0.03
N GLY A 280 -8.78 -27.83 -0.67
CA GLY A 280 -7.98 -28.91 -0.11
C GLY A 280 -6.79 -28.40 0.72
N PHE A 281 -6.18 -27.28 0.32
CA PHE A 281 -5.09 -26.64 1.07
C PHE A 281 -5.56 -25.96 2.36
N THR A 282 -6.84 -25.58 2.46
CA THR A 282 -7.41 -25.07 3.72
C THR A 282 -7.79 -26.20 4.67
N ILE A 283 -8.12 -27.39 4.16
CA ILE A 283 -8.52 -28.55 4.96
C ILE A 283 -7.32 -29.43 5.38
N PHE A 284 -6.26 -29.53 4.58
CA PHE A 284 -5.08 -30.37 4.89
C PHE A 284 -3.89 -29.64 5.55
N GLY A 285 -4.01 -28.33 5.80
CA GLY A 285 -2.97 -27.56 6.50
C GLY A 285 -2.91 -27.77 8.02
N ASN A 286 -3.87 -28.51 8.60
CA ASN A 286 -3.98 -28.74 10.04
C ASN A 286 -3.11 -29.93 10.50
N THR A 287 -1.90 -30.06 9.97
CA THR A 287 -0.87 -30.83 10.67
C THR A 287 -0.54 -30.08 11.95
N ALA A 288 -0.75 -30.73 13.09
CA ALA A 288 -0.47 -30.26 14.44
C ALA A 288 0.92 -29.60 14.54
N LYS A 289 0.98 -28.29 14.24
CA LYS A 289 2.05 -27.41 14.71
C LYS A 289 1.58 -26.93 16.07
N THR A 290 2.44 -27.09 17.07
CA THR A 290 2.32 -26.44 18.38
C THR A 290 1.82 -25.02 18.15
N GLU A 291 0.71 -24.61 18.80
CA GLU A 291 0.17 -23.25 18.68
C GLU A 291 1.23 -22.27 19.18
N LYS A 292 2.03 -21.74 18.26
CA LYS A 292 2.92 -20.63 18.53
C LYS A 292 2.04 -19.42 18.83
N GLN A 293 2.39 -18.67 19.87
CA GLN A 293 1.77 -17.36 20.07
C GLN A 293 2.01 -16.51 18.82
N VAL A 294 1.01 -15.70 18.45
CA VAL A 294 1.05 -14.88 17.24
C VAL A 294 1.09 -13.41 17.65
N LEU A 295 2.10 -12.68 17.19
CA LEU A 295 2.19 -11.24 17.34
C LEU A 295 1.75 -10.56 16.04
N ASN A 296 0.73 -9.72 16.10
CA ASN A 296 0.23 -8.99 14.93
C ASN A 296 0.73 -7.54 14.96
N ILE A 297 1.61 -7.19 14.03
CA ILE A 297 2.24 -5.86 13.93
C ILE A 297 1.65 -5.11 12.74
N PHE A 298 1.29 -3.84 12.95
CA PHE A 298 0.91 -2.91 11.89
C PHE A 298 1.88 -1.72 11.87
N ASN A 299 2.63 -1.56 10.80
CA ASN A 299 3.73 -0.59 10.74
C ASN A 299 3.77 0.13 9.38
N TRP A 300 4.60 1.14 9.25
CA TRP A 300 4.99 1.68 7.96
C TRP A 300 5.74 0.63 7.13
N SER A 301 5.76 0.83 5.81
CA SER A 301 6.53 -0.05 4.90
C SER A 301 8.03 0.18 5.10
N GLU A 302 8.86 -0.87 5.06
CA GLU A 302 10.34 -0.78 5.18
C GLU A 302 10.82 -0.08 6.46
N PHE A 303 10.15 -0.33 7.60
CA PHE A 303 10.57 0.15 8.92
C PHE A 303 11.26 -0.93 9.76
N LEU A 304 10.93 -2.21 9.51
CA LEU A 304 11.40 -3.34 10.31
C LEU A 304 11.99 -4.44 9.40
N PRO A 305 13.28 -4.78 9.54
CA PRO A 305 13.91 -5.78 8.69
C PRO A 305 13.31 -7.17 8.88
N GLN A 306 13.18 -7.90 7.78
CA GLN A 306 12.68 -9.28 7.82
C GLN A 306 13.55 -10.19 8.70
N SER A 307 14.87 -9.99 8.66
CA SER A 307 15.81 -10.76 9.50
C SER A 307 15.63 -10.49 10.99
N VAL A 308 15.15 -9.31 11.39
CA VAL A 308 14.86 -8.97 12.79
C VAL A 308 13.58 -9.67 13.24
N ILE A 309 12.58 -9.74 12.36
CA ILE A 309 11.35 -10.52 12.60
C ILE A 309 11.70 -12.00 12.83
N GLU A 310 12.51 -12.59 11.95
CA GLU A 310 12.91 -14.00 12.04
C GLU A 310 13.72 -14.32 13.32
N GLN A 311 14.58 -13.39 13.75
CA GLN A 311 15.30 -13.51 15.02
C GLN A 311 14.34 -13.56 16.20
N PHE A 312 13.34 -12.66 16.24
CA PHE A 312 12.34 -12.63 17.29
C PHE A 312 11.48 -13.90 17.29
N GLU A 313 10.98 -14.33 16.12
CA GLU A 313 10.20 -15.57 15.98
C GLU A 313 10.98 -16.80 16.49
N LYS A 314 12.29 -16.83 16.23
CA LYS A 314 13.16 -17.91 16.69
C LYS A 314 13.45 -17.84 18.19
N GLU A 315 13.77 -16.67 18.72
CA GLU A 315 14.13 -16.48 20.13
C GLU A 315 12.93 -16.73 21.05
N TYR A 316 11.75 -16.23 20.68
CA TYR A 316 10.54 -16.31 21.50
C TYR A 316 9.62 -17.49 21.10
N ASN A 317 9.99 -18.24 20.06
CA ASN A 317 9.18 -19.33 19.49
C ASN A 317 7.73 -18.91 19.16
N VAL A 318 7.61 -17.75 18.53
CA VAL A 318 6.33 -17.14 18.12
C VAL A 318 6.21 -17.06 16.60
N LYS A 319 5.03 -16.67 16.10
CA LYS A 319 4.82 -16.22 14.72
C LYS A 319 4.56 -14.72 14.74
N VAL A 320 5.14 -13.97 13.81
CA VAL A 320 4.87 -12.55 13.62
C VAL A 320 4.11 -12.36 12.31
N ASN A 321 2.91 -11.83 12.40
CA ASN A 321 2.17 -11.32 11.25
C ASN A 321 2.49 -9.84 11.09
N TYR A 322 3.11 -9.46 9.98
CA TYR A 322 3.52 -8.08 9.72
C TYR A 322 2.69 -7.50 8.57
N SER A 323 1.90 -6.47 8.88
CA SER A 323 1.11 -5.71 7.91
C SER A 323 1.61 -4.27 7.84
N THR A 324 1.43 -3.65 6.68
CA THR A 324 1.93 -2.30 6.40
C THR A 324 0.81 -1.34 6.03
N PHE A 325 1.00 -0.05 6.30
CA PHE A 325 0.16 1.05 5.83
C PHE A 325 1.00 2.18 5.22
N SER A 326 0.35 3.16 4.59
CA SER A 326 1.05 4.26 3.92
C SER A 326 0.69 5.67 4.38
N SER A 327 -0.30 5.80 5.27
CA SER A 327 -0.59 7.05 5.97
C SER A 327 -1.17 6.77 7.36
N ASN A 328 -1.04 7.74 8.27
CA ASN A 328 -1.68 7.64 9.58
C ASN A 328 -3.20 7.58 9.44
N GLU A 329 -3.78 8.21 8.42
CA GLU A 329 -5.22 8.23 8.17
C GLU A 329 -5.74 6.84 7.76
N GLU A 330 -5.01 6.13 6.88
CA GLU A 330 -5.30 4.73 6.54
C GLU A 330 -5.22 3.82 7.78
N MET A 331 -4.18 4.01 8.59
CA MET A 331 -3.97 3.25 9.81
C MET A 331 -5.10 3.49 10.83
N LEU A 332 -5.43 4.75 11.07
CA LEU A 332 -6.50 5.17 11.97
C LEU A 332 -7.86 4.64 11.51
N ALA A 333 -8.19 4.77 10.22
CA ALA A 333 -9.43 4.22 9.67
C ALA A 333 -9.54 2.71 9.93
N LYS A 334 -8.43 1.98 9.74
CA LYS A 334 -8.39 0.53 9.98
C LYS A 334 -8.56 0.17 11.46
N LEU A 335 -7.93 0.92 12.38
CA LEU A 335 -8.07 0.70 13.82
C LEU A 335 -9.43 1.12 14.38
N MET A 336 -10.01 2.23 13.91
CA MET A 336 -11.34 2.69 14.30
C MET A 336 -12.42 1.69 13.85
N GLY A 337 -12.20 1.01 12.72
CA GLY A 337 -13.02 -0.14 12.31
C GLY A 337 -13.03 -1.29 13.31
N GLY A 338 -12.15 -1.31 14.32
CA GLY A 338 -12.31 -2.09 15.55
C GLY A 338 -12.24 -3.62 15.43
N ASN A 339 -12.24 -4.18 14.23
CA ASN A 339 -12.26 -5.63 13.98
C ASN A 339 -10.93 -6.18 13.51
N VAL A 340 -9.87 -5.37 13.51
CA VAL A 340 -8.53 -5.80 13.12
C VAL A 340 -7.71 -6.08 14.37
N PRO A 341 -7.31 -7.34 14.65
CA PRO A 341 -6.64 -7.72 15.88
C PRO A 341 -5.12 -7.44 15.80
N TYR A 342 -4.73 -6.17 15.75
CA TYR A 342 -3.33 -5.79 15.88
C TYR A 342 -2.92 -5.71 17.36
N ASP A 343 -1.74 -6.24 17.66
CA ASP A 343 -1.15 -6.27 19.00
C ASP A 343 -0.17 -5.11 19.20
N LEU A 344 0.50 -4.67 18.13
CA LEU A 344 1.46 -3.57 18.14
C LEU A 344 1.27 -2.72 16.88
N VAL A 345 1.30 -1.40 17.05
CA VAL A 345 1.24 -0.43 15.95
C VAL A 345 2.40 0.54 16.09
N VAL A 346 3.03 0.90 14.98
CA VAL A 346 3.96 2.05 14.92
C VAL A 346 3.19 3.22 14.31
N THR A 347 3.28 4.40 14.90
CA THR A 347 2.52 5.57 14.45
C THR A 347 3.27 6.87 14.78
N SER A 348 2.98 7.92 14.03
CA SER A 348 3.56 9.25 14.27
C SER A 348 2.96 9.95 15.50
N ASP A 349 3.71 10.89 16.05
CA ASP A 349 3.36 11.74 17.20
C ASP A 349 1.92 12.27 17.25
N TYR A 350 1.43 12.96 16.21
CA TYR A 350 0.09 13.56 16.22
C TYR A 350 -1.03 12.51 16.26
N ALA A 351 -0.80 11.35 15.63
CA ALA A 351 -1.77 10.27 15.61
C ALA A 351 -1.91 9.62 17.00
N ILE A 352 -0.85 9.60 17.82
CA ILE A 352 -0.90 9.14 19.21
C ILE A 352 -1.87 10.00 20.03
N GLU A 353 -1.85 11.32 19.83
CA GLU A 353 -2.76 12.24 20.51
C GLU A 353 -4.22 11.93 20.15
N ILE A 354 -4.51 11.72 18.86
CA ILE A 354 -5.83 11.33 18.35
C ILE A 354 -6.26 9.99 18.95
N MET A 355 -5.38 8.98 18.91
CA MET A 355 -5.65 7.63 19.42
C MET A 355 -5.91 7.62 20.92
N THR A 356 -5.20 8.47 21.68
CA THR A 356 -5.40 8.63 23.12
C THR A 356 -6.75 9.27 23.42
N LYS A 357 -7.09 10.39 22.74
CA LYS A 357 -8.40 11.07 22.89
C LYS A 357 -9.57 10.15 22.57
N GLN A 358 -9.42 9.33 21.53
CA GLN A 358 -10.44 8.38 21.08
C GLN A 358 -10.41 7.03 21.82
N LYS A 359 -9.50 6.85 22.78
CA LYS A 359 -9.34 5.61 23.58
C LYS A 359 -9.12 4.37 22.71
N LEU A 360 -8.34 4.52 21.63
CA LEU A 360 -7.99 3.45 20.69
C LEU A 360 -6.78 2.63 21.15
N ILE A 361 -5.95 3.16 22.06
CA ILE A 361 -4.75 2.53 22.60
C ILE A 361 -4.83 2.33 24.12
N GLN A 362 -3.95 1.50 24.65
CA GLN A 362 -3.86 1.17 26.08
C GLN A 362 -2.45 1.41 26.65
N PRO A 363 -2.30 1.66 27.96
CA PRO A 363 -0.99 1.94 28.56
C PRO A 363 -0.01 0.77 28.42
N ILE A 364 1.27 1.08 28.26
CA ILE A 364 2.35 0.10 28.15
C ILE A 364 2.94 -0.19 29.54
N ASP A 365 3.06 -1.48 29.90
CA ASP A 365 3.74 -1.89 31.13
C ASP A 365 5.26 -1.87 30.94
N LYS A 366 5.89 -0.81 31.45
CA LYS A 366 7.34 -0.60 31.35
C LYS A 366 8.17 -1.65 32.09
N ASN A 367 7.57 -2.40 33.03
CA ASN A 367 8.28 -3.48 33.70
C ASN A 367 8.62 -4.62 32.73
N ASN A 368 7.84 -4.80 31.66
CA ASN A 368 8.12 -5.76 30.59
C ASN A 368 9.12 -5.23 29.56
N VAL A 369 9.57 -3.96 29.69
CA VAL A 369 10.51 -3.29 28.77
C VAL A 369 11.74 -2.74 29.52
N PRO A 370 12.55 -3.58 30.20
CA PRO A 370 13.73 -3.12 30.94
C PRO A 370 14.77 -2.41 30.06
N ASN A 371 14.88 -2.76 28.77
CA ASN A 371 15.78 -2.10 27.82
C ASN A 371 15.34 -0.67 27.47
N LEU A 372 14.20 -0.18 27.96
CA LEU A 372 13.81 1.24 27.86
C LEU A 372 14.88 2.17 28.45
N SER A 373 15.67 1.68 29.41
CA SER A 373 16.82 2.40 29.98
C SER A 373 17.91 2.76 28.95
N ASN A 374 17.95 2.09 27.79
CA ASN A 374 18.89 2.37 26.70
C ASN A 374 18.47 3.57 25.82
N ILE A 375 17.21 3.99 25.91
CA ILE A 375 16.63 5.04 25.06
C ILE A 375 17.08 6.42 25.54
N ASP A 376 17.33 7.31 24.58
CA ASP A 376 17.67 8.70 24.89
C ASP A 376 16.52 9.40 25.64
N LYS A 377 16.85 10.02 26.77
CA LYS A 377 15.89 10.79 27.56
C LYS A 377 15.29 11.98 26.80
N ASN A 378 15.97 12.47 25.76
CA ASN A 378 15.48 13.59 24.95
C ASN A 378 14.32 13.23 24.02
N VAL A 379 14.08 11.94 23.78
CA VAL A 379 12.95 11.46 22.97
C VAL A 379 11.84 10.85 23.85
N LEU A 380 11.97 11.00 25.16
CA LEU A 380 11.01 10.58 26.16
C LEU A 380 10.29 11.80 26.75
N ASP A 381 9.12 11.59 27.36
CA ASP A 381 8.31 12.60 28.02
C ASP A 381 7.93 13.79 27.10
N LEU A 382 7.68 13.49 25.82
CA LEU A 382 7.29 14.46 24.81
C LEU A 382 5.80 14.85 24.95
N ALA A 383 5.44 16.02 24.42
CA ALA A 383 4.13 16.65 24.64
C ALA A 383 2.92 15.80 24.19
N PHE A 384 3.09 14.93 23.20
CA PHE A 384 2.02 14.06 22.69
C PHE A 384 1.69 12.86 23.63
N ASP A 385 2.62 12.47 24.50
CA ASP A 385 2.42 11.41 25.50
C ASP A 385 3.32 11.63 26.73
N PRO A 386 2.92 12.54 27.63
CA PRO A 386 3.65 12.80 28.85
C PRO A 386 3.84 11.52 29.67
N LYS A 387 5.05 11.37 30.19
CA LYS A 387 5.57 10.19 30.89
C LYS A 387 5.62 8.94 30.02
N ASN A 388 5.46 8.99 28.70
CA ASN A 388 5.42 7.80 27.82
C ASN A 388 4.46 6.73 28.36
N THR A 389 3.21 7.11 28.61
CA THR A 389 2.22 6.21 29.22
C THR A 389 1.67 5.24 28.19
N TYR A 390 1.44 5.72 26.97
CA TYR A 390 0.78 4.98 25.89
C TYR A 390 1.72 4.61 24.74
N SER A 391 2.87 5.26 24.64
CA SER A 391 3.78 5.17 23.51
C SER A 391 5.25 5.09 23.92
N LEU A 392 6.04 4.34 23.16
CA LEU A 392 7.48 4.18 23.35
C LEU A 392 8.25 4.49 22.03
N PRO A 393 9.35 5.27 22.05
CA PRO A 393 10.02 5.74 20.82
C PRO A 393 10.64 4.63 19.98
N TYR A 394 10.30 4.55 18.68
CA TYR A 394 10.91 3.58 17.78
C TYR A 394 11.98 4.20 16.89
N MET A 395 11.62 5.25 16.18
CA MET A 395 12.47 5.97 15.23
C MET A 395 12.15 7.45 15.30
N TRP A 396 13.10 8.28 14.93
CA TRP A 396 12.85 9.69 14.73
C TRP A 396 13.59 10.20 13.50
N GLY A 397 13.21 11.39 13.08
CA GLY A 397 13.84 12.05 11.94
C GLY A 397 13.43 13.50 11.88
N GLY A 398 13.64 14.11 10.72
CA GLY A 398 13.22 15.46 10.46
C GLY A 398 13.36 15.83 9.00
N ASN A 399 12.77 16.95 8.64
CA ASN A 399 12.78 17.48 7.29
C ASN A 399 14.08 18.23 7.01
N ASN A 400 14.65 18.00 5.84
CA ASN A 400 15.94 18.54 5.46
C ASN A 400 15.86 19.25 4.11
N ILE A 401 16.64 20.33 3.98
CA ILE A 401 16.90 20.96 2.69
C ILE A 401 18.13 20.30 2.08
N VAL A 402 18.01 19.83 0.85
CA VAL A 402 19.09 19.22 0.08
C VAL A 402 19.37 20.09 -1.14
N ILE A 403 20.63 20.39 -1.43
CA ILE A 403 21.05 21.14 -2.61
C ILE A 403 22.10 20.39 -3.42
N ASP A 404 22.10 20.57 -4.73
CA ASP A 404 23.19 20.19 -5.63
C ASP A 404 24.22 21.33 -5.68
N LYS A 405 25.36 21.13 -5.01
CA LYS A 405 26.43 22.16 -4.92
C LYS A 405 27.07 22.51 -6.26
N THR A 406 26.85 21.71 -7.30
CA THR A 406 27.35 22.00 -8.66
C THR A 406 26.45 22.96 -9.42
N LYS A 407 25.17 23.07 -9.01
CA LYS A 407 24.15 23.91 -9.68
C LYS A 407 23.76 25.13 -8.84
N ILE A 408 23.83 25.02 -7.51
CA ILE A 408 23.41 26.06 -6.59
C ILE A 408 24.63 26.63 -5.88
N THR A 409 24.97 27.88 -6.21
CA THR A 409 26.05 28.62 -5.54
C THR A 409 25.53 29.55 -4.44
N LYS A 410 24.21 29.77 -4.37
CA LYS A 410 23.58 30.58 -3.32
C LYS A 410 23.62 29.81 -2.00
N LYS A 411 24.09 30.48 -0.94
CA LYS A 411 24.01 29.94 0.42
C LYS A 411 22.57 30.00 0.92
N ILE A 412 22.01 28.85 1.27
CA ILE A 412 20.68 28.75 1.89
C ILE A 412 20.84 28.91 3.40
N THR A 413 20.14 29.86 3.99
CA THR A 413 20.24 30.19 5.42
C THR A 413 18.89 30.29 6.12
N SER A 414 17.81 30.48 5.35
CA SER A 414 16.44 30.57 5.84
C SER A 414 15.48 29.88 4.90
N PHE A 415 14.33 29.43 5.40
CA PHE A 415 13.22 28.97 4.54
C PHE A 415 12.79 30.01 3.50
N ASN A 416 12.98 31.31 3.76
CA ASN A 416 12.72 32.36 2.77
C ASN A 416 13.53 32.19 1.48
N ASP A 417 14.71 31.57 1.55
CA ASP A 417 15.56 31.39 0.39
C ASP A 417 14.94 30.43 -0.64
N LEU A 418 14.06 29.50 -0.23
CA LEU A 418 13.40 28.53 -1.10
C LEU A 418 12.48 29.17 -2.16
N TRP A 419 12.05 30.42 -1.92
CA TRP A 419 11.20 31.19 -2.83
C TRP A 419 11.97 31.91 -3.94
N ASP A 420 13.28 31.73 -4.02
CA ASP A 420 14.09 32.38 -5.04
C ASP A 420 13.77 31.83 -6.44
N SER A 421 13.59 32.74 -7.40
CA SER A 421 13.26 32.41 -8.79
C SER A 421 14.31 31.54 -9.50
N GLN A 422 15.54 31.46 -8.99
CA GLN A 422 16.57 30.58 -9.52
C GLN A 422 16.19 29.10 -9.45
N PHE A 423 15.28 28.71 -8.53
CA PHE A 423 14.83 27.33 -8.36
C PHE A 423 13.65 26.96 -9.26
N LYS A 424 13.32 27.80 -10.25
CA LYS A 424 12.20 27.59 -11.17
C LYS A 424 12.23 26.17 -11.75
N ASN A 425 11.15 25.42 -11.53
CA ASN A 425 10.99 24.02 -11.98
C ASN A 425 12.17 23.10 -11.62
N SER A 426 12.76 23.26 -10.43
CA SER A 426 13.91 22.45 -9.99
C SER A 426 13.83 21.96 -8.53
N MET A 427 12.72 22.21 -7.85
CA MET A 427 12.51 21.80 -6.46
C MET A 427 11.64 20.55 -6.36
N VAL A 428 12.08 19.54 -5.62
CA VAL A 428 11.21 18.47 -5.12
C VAL A 428 10.79 18.76 -3.69
N ILE A 429 9.50 18.65 -3.39
CA ILE A 429 8.97 18.84 -2.03
C ILE A 429 8.10 17.65 -1.63
N LEU A 430 7.93 17.46 -0.33
CA LEU A 430 7.01 16.46 0.20
C LEU A 430 5.55 16.77 -0.20
N ASP A 431 4.79 15.73 -0.58
CA ASP A 431 3.32 15.79 -0.68
C ASP A 431 2.69 15.56 0.70
N ASP A 432 3.01 16.42 1.66
CA ASP A 432 2.45 16.37 3.02
C ASP A 432 1.93 17.77 3.42
N PRO A 433 0.62 17.92 3.67
CA PRO A 433 0.02 19.20 3.99
C PRO A 433 0.53 19.78 5.31
N ARG A 434 0.74 18.96 6.35
CA ARG A 434 1.18 19.44 7.67
C ARG A 434 2.62 19.92 7.61
N VAL A 435 3.48 19.23 6.87
CA VAL A 435 4.88 19.61 6.69
C VAL A 435 5.03 20.86 5.83
N MET A 436 4.39 20.90 4.66
CA MET A 436 4.59 22.02 3.72
C MET A 436 3.88 23.30 4.16
N ILE A 437 2.67 23.20 4.73
CA ILE A 437 2.01 24.36 5.35
C ILE A 437 2.78 24.79 6.61
N GLY A 438 3.27 23.83 7.40
CA GLY A 438 4.15 24.09 8.54
C GLY A 438 5.41 24.90 8.17
N LEU A 439 6.09 24.53 7.09
CA LEU A 439 7.25 25.27 6.57
C LEU A 439 6.89 26.73 6.25
N ALA A 440 5.75 26.97 5.60
CA ALA A 440 5.30 28.33 5.27
C ALA A 440 4.83 29.12 6.49
N LEU A 441 4.24 28.47 7.49
CA LEU A 441 3.87 29.08 8.77
C LEU A 441 5.13 29.50 9.54
N GLN A 442 6.10 28.60 9.65
CA GLN A 442 7.36 28.86 10.35
C GLN A 442 8.18 29.96 9.66
N LYS A 443 8.20 29.99 8.32
CA LYS A 443 8.78 31.10 7.54
C LYS A 443 8.19 32.47 7.95
N ASN A 444 6.91 32.51 8.31
CA ASN A 444 6.21 33.72 8.73
C ASN A 444 6.22 33.95 10.26
N GLY A 445 6.92 33.08 11.03
CA GLY A 445 6.98 33.16 12.48
C GLY A 445 5.68 32.74 13.19
N TYR A 446 4.79 32.02 12.51
CA TYR A 446 3.58 31.45 13.09
C TYR A 446 3.84 30.04 13.61
N SER A 447 3.00 29.59 14.54
CA SER A 447 3.00 28.20 14.99
C SER A 447 2.63 27.27 13.84
N ILE A 448 3.36 26.15 13.70
CA ILE A 448 3.06 25.10 12.71
C ILE A 448 1.75 24.35 13.02
N ASN A 449 1.20 24.58 14.21
CA ASN A 449 -0.05 24.01 14.71
C ASN A 449 -1.18 25.05 14.78
N THR A 450 -1.06 26.19 14.08
CA THR A 450 -2.07 27.24 14.12
C THR A 450 -3.44 26.72 13.70
N LYS A 451 -4.47 27.24 14.38
CA LYS A 451 -5.88 27.04 14.03
C LYS A 451 -6.50 28.30 13.42
N ASN A 452 -5.72 29.35 13.23
CA ASN A 452 -6.19 30.64 12.75
C ASN A 452 -6.32 30.62 11.21
N PRO A 453 -7.54 30.75 10.64
CA PRO A 453 -7.72 30.72 9.20
C PRO A 453 -6.95 31.80 8.45
N LYS A 454 -6.67 32.95 9.07
CA LYS A 454 -5.91 34.04 8.44
C LYS A 454 -4.43 33.69 8.26
N GLU A 455 -3.83 33.02 9.26
CA GLU A 455 -2.44 32.56 9.19
C GLU A 455 -2.31 31.45 8.14
N LEU A 456 -3.28 30.53 8.09
CA LEU A 456 -3.34 29.49 7.07
C LEU A 456 -3.53 30.04 5.66
N GLN A 457 -4.40 31.04 5.49
CA GLN A 457 -4.56 31.74 4.22
C GLN A 457 -3.27 32.44 3.79
N LYS A 458 -2.52 33.02 4.73
CA LYS A 458 -1.21 33.62 4.44
C LYS A 458 -0.19 32.57 4.01
N ALA A 459 -0.14 31.41 4.68
CA ALA A 459 0.72 30.29 4.29
C ALA A 459 0.35 29.76 2.89
N LYS A 460 -0.94 29.65 2.57
CA LYS A 460 -1.45 29.29 1.23
C LYS A 460 -0.94 30.24 0.16
N GLU A 461 -1.09 31.55 0.35
CA GLU A 461 -0.62 32.55 -0.61
C GLU A 461 0.89 32.47 -0.85
N ASP A 462 1.66 32.22 0.21
CA ASP A 462 3.10 32.04 0.10
C ASP A 462 3.43 30.75 -0.65
N LEU A 463 2.79 29.62 -0.34
CA LEU A 463 3.02 28.36 -1.06
C LEU A 463 2.61 28.43 -2.53
N ILE A 464 1.53 29.11 -2.88
CA ILE A 464 1.17 29.36 -4.29
C ILE A 464 2.31 30.10 -5.02
N LYS A 465 2.98 31.06 -4.35
CA LYS A 465 4.16 31.74 -4.92
C LYS A 465 5.40 30.85 -5.01
N LEU A 466 5.48 29.78 -4.22
CA LEU A 466 6.54 28.77 -4.31
C LEU A 466 6.34 27.84 -5.51
N MET A 467 5.09 27.60 -5.93
CA MET A 467 4.76 26.60 -6.96
C MET A 467 5.56 26.70 -8.28
N PRO A 468 5.91 27.89 -8.80
CA PRO A 468 6.77 27.99 -9.98
C PRO A 468 8.16 27.34 -9.80
N ASN A 469 8.66 27.20 -8.57
CA ASN A 469 9.91 26.51 -8.26
C ASN A 469 9.74 24.98 -8.15
N VAL A 470 8.54 24.53 -7.81
CA VAL A 470 8.26 23.11 -7.53
C VAL A 470 8.14 22.31 -8.82
N LYS A 471 9.09 21.41 -9.05
CA LYS A 471 9.07 20.43 -10.13
C LYS A 471 8.16 19.24 -9.83
N ALA A 472 8.21 18.70 -8.62
CA ALA A 472 7.41 17.53 -8.22
C ALA A 472 7.02 17.58 -6.74
N PHE A 473 5.89 16.94 -6.42
CA PHE A 473 5.48 16.60 -5.06
C PHE A 473 5.71 15.10 -4.89
N ASP A 474 6.52 14.71 -3.91
CA ASP A 474 6.90 13.32 -3.68
C ASP A 474 7.28 13.13 -2.20
N SER A 475 6.48 12.37 -1.46
CA SER A 475 6.78 11.95 -0.08
C SER A 475 7.28 10.51 0.00
N GLU A 476 7.25 9.78 -1.11
CA GLU A 476 7.51 8.34 -1.18
C GLU A 476 8.98 8.07 -1.52
N SER A 477 9.51 8.71 -2.58
CA SER A 477 10.90 8.54 -3.00
C SER A 477 11.52 9.82 -3.62
N PRO A 478 11.46 10.97 -2.92
CA PRO A 478 11.94 12.23 -3.46
C PRO A 478 13.44 12.24 -3.78
N LYS A 479 14.23 11.34 -3.16
CA LYS A 479 15.65 11.13 -3.45
C LYS A 479 15.93 10.87 -4.93
N THR A 480 15.01 10.21 -5.65
CA THR A 480 15.21 9.79 -7.05
C THR A 480 15.46 10.98 -7.97
N LEU A 481 14.68 12.05 -7.82
CA LEU A 481 14.82 13.26 -8.64
C LEU A 481 16.12 14.02 -8.34
N LEU A 482 16.58 13.98 -7.08
CA LEU A 482 17.84 14.59 -6.65
C LEU A 482 19.05 13.82 -7.19
N ILE A 483 19.03 12.48 -7.08
CA ILE A 483 20.10 11.60 -7.58
C ILE A 483 20.25 11.75 -9.09
N ASN A 484 19.14 11.74 -9.84
CA ASN A 484 19.16 11.90 -11.30
C ASN A 484 19.52 13.32 -11.76
N GLY A 485 19.67 14.28 -10.83
CA GLY A 485 19.94 15.69 -11.14
C GLY A 485 18.78 16.40 -11.82
N GLU A 486 17.57 15.81 -11.76
CA GLU A 486 16.34 16.38 -12.31
C GLU A 486 15.79 17.52 -11.48
N SER A 487 16.03 17.47 -10.17
CA SER A 487 15.81 18.55 -9.21
C SER A 487 17.15 18.94 -8.60
N SER A 488 17.47 20.23 -8.55
CA SER A 488 18.72 20.73 -7.93
C SER A 488 18.55 21.07 -6.46
N ILE A 489 17.32 21.16 -5.95
CA ILE A 489 17.01 21.42 -4.56
C ILE A 489 15.83 20.54 -4.10
N GLY A 490 15.81 20.15 -2.84
CA GLY A 490 14.71 19.40 -2.26
C GLY A 490 14.42 19.82 -0.82
N TYR A 491 13.14 19.78 -0.42
CA TYR A 491 12.74 19.73 0.98
C TYR A 491 12.11 18.36 1.23
N VAL A 492 12.86 17.46 1.87
CA VAL A 492 12.62 16.01 1.88
C VAL A 492 12.88 15.42 3.27
N TRP A 493 12.46 14.17 3.50
CA TRP A 493 12.78 13.44 4.72
C TRP A 493 14.30 13.27 4.89
N GLY A 494 14.80 13.36 6.13
CA GLY A 494 16.24 13.26 6.42
C GLY A 494 16.88 11.96 5.95
N THR A 495 16.19 10.83 6.11
CA THR A 495 16.61 9.53 5.58
C THR A 495 16.72 9.53 4.06
N GLU A 496 15.77 10.15 3.36
CA GLU A 496 15.80 10.31 1.90
C GLU A 496 16.97 11.20 1.45
N ALA A 497 17.24 12.28 2.19
CA ALA A 497 18.38 13.17 1.95
C ALA A 497 19.71 12.44 2.12
N TYR A 498 19.84 11.64 3.18
CA TYR A 498 21.03 10.82 3.43
C TYR A 498 21.27 9.80 2.31
N LEU A 499 20.23 9.05 1.92
CA LEU A 499 20.31 8.09 0.82
C LEU A 499 20.68 8.78 -0.51
N ALA A 500 20.11 9.96 -0.78
CA ALA A 500 20.46 10.73 -1.98
C ALA A 500 21.95 11.12 -2.00
N LYS A 501 22.49 11.57 -0.86
CA LYS A 501 23.89 11.97 -0.72
C LYS A 501 24.87 10.80 -0.85
N LEU A 502 24.50 9.61 -0.35
CA LEU A 502 25.31 8.41 -0.52
C LEU A 502 25.51 8.06 -2.01
N GLU A 503 24.46 8.23 -2.81
CA GLU A 503 24.48 7.92 -4.25
C GLU A 503 25.07 9.06 -5.09
N ASN A 504 24.80 10.31 -4.72
CA ASN A 504 25.29 11.49 -5.41
C ASN A 504 26.09 12.41 -4.46
N PRO A 505 27.43 12.32 -4.45
CA PRO A 505 28.32 13.14 -3.61
C PRO A 505 28.27 14.65 -3.91
N ASN A 506 27.57 15.06 -4.97
CA ASN A 506 27.32 16.47 -5.27
C ASN A 506 26.19 17.05 -4.40
N LEU A 507 25.38 16.22 -3.77
CA LEU A 507 24.31 16.64 -2.90
C LEU A 507 24.83 16.98 -1.50
N GLU A 508 24.30 18.04 -0.93
CA GLU A 508 24.61 18.52 0.41
C GLU A 508 23.33 18.85 1.16
N VAL A 509 23.28 18.48 2.44
CA VAL A 509 22.19 18.86 3.34
C VAL A 509 22.51 20.18 4.01
N VAL A 510 21.54 21.08 4.05
CA VAL A 510 21.69 22.43 4.59
C VAL A 510 20.75 22.64 5.76
N LEU A 511 21.31 23.15 6.86
CA LEU A 511 20.55 23.60 8.03
C LEU A 511 20.26 25.09 7.92
N THR A 512 19.01 25.46 8.14
CA THR A 512 18.56 26.86 8.19
C THR A 512 18.42 27.35 9.63
N LYS A 513 18.28 28.67 9.79
CA LYS A 513 18.06 29.30 11.10
C LYS A 513 16.76 28.85 11.79
N GLU A 514 15.76 28.45 11.00
CA GLU A 514 14.51 27.91 11.51
C GLU A 514 14.69 26.50 12.11
N GLY A 515 15.78 25.82 11.76
CA GLY A 515 16.09 24.48 12.25
C GLY A 515 15.34 23.37 11.51
N VAL A 516 15.14 22.25 12.19
CA VAL A 516 14.53 21.03 11.67
C VAL A 516 13.26 20.75 12.48
N ILE A 517 12.13 20.58 11.79
CA ILE A 517 10.90 20.08 12.41
C ILE A 517 11.10 18.58 12.67
N PRO A 518 11.21 18.15 13.93
CA PRO A 518 11.43 16.74 14.24
C PRO A 518 10.12 15.96 14.12
N GLN A 519 10.25 14.68 13.81
CA GLN A 519 9.14 13.74 13.75
C GLN A 519 9.53 12.47 14.48
N TYR A 520 8.55 11.89 15.18
CA TYR A 520 8.75 10.72 16.02
C TYR A 520 7.73 9.65 15.66
N ASP A 521 8.23 8.47 15.32
CA ASP A 521 7.43 7.26 15.20
C ASP A 521 7.60 6.43 16.45
N ASN A 522 6.47 6.05 17.05
CA ASN A 522 6.43 5.38 18.34
C ASN A 522 5.62 4.10 18.26
N PHE A 523 6.04 3.12 19.05
CA PHE A 523 5.27 1.93 19.35
C PHE A 523 4.07 2.29 20.24
N VAL A 524 2.89 1.85 19.85
CA VAL A 524 1.66 1.91 20.65
C VAL A 524 0.95 0.56 20.64
N ILE A 525 0.24 0.25 21.72
CA ILE A 525 -0.53 -0.99 21.84
C ILE A 525 -2.02 -0.67 21.68
N PRO A 526 -2.71 -1.16 20.64
CA PRO A 526 -4.15 -0.98 20.47
C PRO A 526 -4.93 -1.55 21.66
N LYS A 527 -6.05 -0.92 22.00
CA LYS A 527 -6.91 -1.34 23.12
C LYS A 527 -7.46 -2.76 22.97
N LYS A 528 -7.62 -3.23 21.73
CA LYS A 528 -8.12 -4.58 21.39
C LYS A 528 -6.99 -5.60 21.14
N ALA A 529 -5.74 -5.27 21.44
CA ALA A 529 -4.61 -6.19 21.35
C ALA A 529 -4.89 -7.48 22.15
N LYS A 530 -4.68 -8.63 21.52
CA LYS A 530 -4.86 -9.95 22.14
C LYS A 530 -3.61 -10.39 22.91
N ASN A 531 -2.44 -10.00 22.42
CA ASN A 531 -1.13 -10.42 22.93
C ASN A 531 -0.29 -9.24 23.42
N LYS A 532 -0.87 -8.40 24.31
CA LYS A 532 -0.20 -7.21 24.86
C LYS A 532 1.20 -7.50 25.41
N LYS A 533 1.34 -8.54 26.24
CA LYS A 533 2.63 -8.87 26.85
C LYS A 533 3.69 -9.21 25.80
N LEU A 534 3.31 -9.96 24.76
CA LEU A 534 4.22 -10.30 23.65
C LEU A 534 4.61 -9.07 22.84
N ALA A 535 3.69 -8.09 22.68
CA ALA A 535 4.00 -6.81 22.07
C ALA A 535 5.03 -6.01 22.90
N GLU A 536 4.91 -6.01 24.23
CA GLU A 536 5.87 -5.39 25.14
C GLU A 536 7.24 -6.09 25.09
N GLU A 537 7.26 -7.43 25.06
CA GLU A 537 8.48 -8.22 24.87
C GLU A 537 9.14 -7.94 23.53
N PHE A 538 8.35 -7.71 22.46
CA PHE A 538 8.87 -7.30 21.15
C PHE A 538 9.51 -5.92 21.20
N ILE A 539 8.87 -4.93 21.84
CA ILE A 539 9.47 -3.60 22.03
C ILE A 539 10.79 -3.73 22.79
N ASN A 540 10.83 -4.53 23.86
CA ASN A 540 12.04 -4.77 24.62
C ASN A 540 13.15 -5.45 23.80
N PHE A 541 12.79 -6.38 22.92
CA PHE A 541 13.69 -7.02 21.98
C PHE A 541 14.31 -6.01 21.00
N ILE A 542 13.49 -5.12 20.41
CA ILE A 542 13.98 -4.05 19.53
C ILE A 542 14.94 -3.10 20.25
N TYR A 543 14.75 -2.87 21.55
CA TYR A 543 15.63 -2.01 22.36
C TYR A 543 16.95 -2.66 22.80
N LYS A 544 17.21 -3.93 22.44
CA LYS A 544 18.56 -4.50 22.54
C LYS A 544 19.50 -3.70 21.62
N PRO A 545 20.67 -3.24 22.09
CA PRO A 545 21.58 -2.41 21.28
C PRO A 545 21.91 -2.98 19.90
N GLU A 546 22.15 -4.29 19.82
CA GLU A 546 22.54 -4.99 18.59
C GLU A 546 21.39 -5.05 17.59
N VAL A 547 20.18 -5.36 18.08
CA VAL A 547 18.96 -5.41 17.26
C VAL A 547 18.62 -4.02 16.75
N SER A 548 18.67 -3.02 17.63
CA SER A 548 18.39 -1.63 17.28
C SER A 548 19.38 -1.09 16.25
N ALA A 549 20.68 -1.39 16.41
CA ALA A 549 21.71 -1.03 15.44
C ALA A 549 21.48 -1.70 14.08
N GLN A 550 21.09 -2.99 14.06
CA GLN A 550 20.76 -3.71 12.84
C GLN A 550 19.61 -3.04 12.08
N VAL A 551 18.53 -2.65 12.78
CA VAL A 551 17.40 -1.94 12.18
C VAL A 551 17.85 -0.64 11.52
N SER A 552 18.65 0.18 12.21
CA SER A 552 19.14 1.46 11.68
C SER A 552 20.20 1.33 10.58
N GLU A 553 20.80 0.14 10.42
CA GLU A 553 21.73 -0.12 9.34
C GLU A 553 21.01 -0.33 8.01
N GLU A 554 19.88 -1.04 8.05
CA GLU A 554 19.05 -1.30 6.88
C GLU A 554 18.14 -0.11 6.54
N PHE A 555 17.54 0.52 7.56
CA PHE A 555 16.68 1.68 7.41
C PHE A 555 17.27 2.87 8.17
N PRO A 556 17.96 3.81 7.48
CA PRO A 556 18.80 4.82 8.12
C PRO A 556 17.98 6.01 8.68
N TYR A 557 16.97 5.71 9.49
CA TYR A 557 16.31 6.65 10.38
C TYR A 557 17.15 6.88 11.64
N ALA A 558 16.93 8.01 12.32
CA ALA A 558 17.65 8.32 13.53
C ALA A 558 17.21 7.35 14.65
N ASN A 559 18.19 6.68 15.23
CA ASN A 559 17.97 5.69 16.27
C ASN A 559 17.76 6.37 17.64
N PRO A 560 16.65 6.13 18.36
CA PRO A 560 16.46 6.66 19.71
C PRO A 560 17.27 5.92 20.79
N ASN A 561 17.82 4.74 20.48
CA ASN A 561 18.60 3.90 21.38
C ASN A 561 20.07 4.33 21.41
N LYS A 562 20.45 5.12 22.41
CA LYS A 562 21.84 5.59 22.59
C LYS A 562 22.83 4.46 22.87
N ALA A 563 22.38 3.37 23.48
CA ALA A 563 23.25 2.21 23.73
C ALA A 563 23.64 1.49 22.42
N ALA A 564 22.89 1.68 21.33
CA ALA A 564 23.20 1.13 20.00
C ALA A 564 24.29 1.93 19.26
N TYR A 565 24.52 3.21 19.60
CA TYR A 565 25.43 4.10 18.85
C TYR A 565 26.86 3.56 18.72
N PRO A 566 27.47 2.92 19.74
CA PRO A 566 28.81 2.34 19.60
C PRO A 566 28.91 1.24 18.53
N LEU A 567 27.78 0.63 18.14
CA LEU A 567 27.69 -0.44 17.14
C LEU A 567 27.36 0.07 15.73
N MET A 568 27.02 1.35 15.60
CA MET A 568 26.60 1.98 14.35
C MET A 568 27.77 2.65 13.62
N ASP A 569 27.63 2.85 12.30
CA ASP A 569 28.62 3.60 11.52
C ASP A 569 28.72 5.06 12.03
N LYS A 570 29.94 5.46 12.40
CA LYS A 570 30.25 6.81 12.85
C LYS A 570 30.00 7.87 11.78
N ASN A 571 30.14 7.54 10.50
CA ASN A 571 29.83 8.47 9.41
C ASN A 571 28.34 8.80 9.39
N LYS A 572 27.48 7.80 9.62
CA LYS A 572 26.03 7.98 9.71
C LYS A 572 25.65 8.78 10.95
N LEU A 573 26.22 8.47 12.12
CA LEU A 573 25.97 9.19 13.37
C LEU A 573 26.38 10.68 13.32
N ASN A 574 27.37 11.02 12.50
CA ASN A 574 27.83 12.40 12.31
C ASN A 574 27.13 13.11 11.14
N ASP A 575 26.24 12.43 10.41
CA ASP A 575 25.54 13.00 9.27
C ASP A 575 24.31 13.79 9.74
N ILE A 576 24.33 15.10 9.53
CA ILE A 576 23.26 16.02 9.91
C ILE A 576 21.92 15.71 9.24
N ALA A 577 21.90 14.98 8.12
CA ALA A 577 20.67 14.54 7.46
C ALA A 577 19.87 13.56 8.33
N VAL A 578 20.58 12.69 9.05
CA VAL A 578 19.99 11.66 9.92
C VAL A 578 19.99 12.13 11.37
N TYR A 579 21.11 12.67 11.85
CA TYR A 579 21.30 13.15 13.21
C TYR A 579 21.56 14.66 13.21
N PRO A 580 20.53 15.50 13.01
CA PRO A 580 20.70 16.93 13.08
C PRO A 580 21.20 17.35 14.47
N PRO A 581 22.02 18.43 14.55
CA PRO A 581 22.52 18.92 15.82
C PRO A 581 21.35 19.37 16.70
N ARG A 582 21.52 19.20 18.01
CA ARG A 582 20.46 19.40 18.99
C ARG A 582 19.89 20.82 18.93
N GLU A 583 20.73 21.83 18.71
CA GLU A 583 20.31 23.22 18.61
C GLU A 583 19.41 23.50 17.39
N ALA A 584 19.48 22.66 16.34
CA ALA A 584 18.58 22.76 15.19
C ALA A 584 17.19 22.17 15.48
N ILE A 585 17.06 21.33 16.51
CA ILE A 585 15.80 20.69 16.89
C ILE A 585 15.17 21.42 18.08
N GLU A 586 15.98 21.83 19.05
CA GLU A 586 15.52 22.48 20.26
C GLU A 586 14.84 23.82 19.97
N GLY A 587 13.59 23.96 20.43
CA GLY A 587 12.77 25.14 20.18
C GLY A 587 11.83 25.02 18.99
N ASN A 588 11.95 23.97 18.17
CA ASN A 588 10.95 23.65 17.16
C ASN A 588 9.71 22.98 17.77
N GLU A 589 8.56 23.29 17.19
CA GLU A 589 7.29 22.67 17.57
C GLU A 589 7.17 21.26 16.98
N LEU A 590 6.54 20.34 17.71
CA LEU A 590 6.10 19.05 17.19
C LEU A 590 4.78 19.23 16.43
N ILE A 591 4.52 18.37 15.45
CA ILE A 591 3.22 18.35 14.79
C ILE A 591 2.17 17.83 15.79
N GLN A 592 1.11 18.59 16.00
CA GLN A 592 0.03 18.29 16.94
C GLN A 592 -1.31 18.11 16.22
N ASP A 593 -2.26 17.46 16.90
CA ASP A 593 -3.63 17.33 16.45
C ASP A 593 -4.35 18.69 16.46
N VAL A 594 -4.70 19.19 15.27
CA VAL A 594 -5.40 20.47 15.11
C VAL A 594 -6.94 20.33 15.10
N GLY A 595 -7.46 19.12 15.29
CA GLY A 595 -8.88 18.80 15.36
C GLY A 595 -9.61 19.06 14.03
N GLU A 596 -10.79 19.69 14.09
CA GLU A 596 -11.61 19.98 12.89
C GLU A 596 -10.88 20.84 11.84
N THR A 597 -9.85 21.59 12.26
CA THR A 597 -9.03 22.41 11.37
C THR A 597 -8.25 21.57 10.35
N THR A 598 -8.04 20.26 10.59
CA THR A 598 -7.32 19.38 9.64
C THR A 598 -7.93 19.45 8.24
N LYS A 599 -9.26 19.49 8.15
CA LYS A 599 -9.95 19.64 6.86
C LYS A 599 -9.55 20.93 6.12
N LEU A 600 -9.35 22.03 6.85
CA LEU A 600 -8.90 23.28 6.25
C LEU A 600 -7.46 23.19 5.75
N TYR A 601 -6.57 22.49 6.45
CA TYR A 601 -5.21 22.21 5.94
C TYR A 601 -5.29 21.40 4.64
N ASP A 602 -6.13 20.36 4.58
CA ASP A 602 -6.29 19.51 3.39
C ASP A 602 -6.88 20.28 2.20
N ASP A 603 -7.95 21.04 2.42
CA ASP A 603 -8.59 21.87 1.39
C ASP A 603 -7.58 22.88 0.82
N ILE A 604 -6.82 23.56 1.69
CA ILE A 604 -5.76 24.50 1.29
C ILE A 604 -4.68 23.79 0.46
N TRP A 605 -4.27 22.59 0.88
CA TRP A 605 -3.24 21.84 0.17
C TRP A 605 -3.69 21.41 -1.23
N ILE A 606 -4.93 20.97 -1.38
CA ILE A 606 -5.54 20.66 -2.69
C ILE A 606 -5.52 21.89 -3.60
N GLU A 607 -5.92 23.06 -3.08
CA GLU A 607 -5.89 24.30 -3.84
C GLU A 607 -4.47 24.71 -4.27
N ILE A 608 -3.48 24.54 -3.39
CA ILE A 608 -2.06 24.79 -3.72
C ILE A 608 -1.61 23.89 -4.86
N LYS A 609 -1.87 22.58 -4.78
CA LYS A 609 -1.50 21.62 -5.84
C LYS A 609 -2.14 21.97 -7.17
N ASN A 610 -3.41 22.39 -7.16
CA ASN A 610 -4.14 22.79 -8.37
C ASN A 610 -3.69 24.14 -8.96
N SER A 611 -2.98 24.96 -8.19
CA SER A 611 -2.43 26.25 -8.68
C SER A 611 -1.24 26.07 -9.63
N LYS A 612 -0.58 24.91 -9.59
CA LYS A 612 0.50 24.53 -10.50
C LYS A 612 -0.09 24.18 -11.87
N LYS A 613 0.02 25.10 -12.83
CA LYS A 613 -0.40 24.93 -14.22
C LYS A 613 0.77 24.61 -15.14
#